data_AF-A0AAW6DH61-F1
#
_entry.id   AF-A0AAW6DH61-F1
#
_cell.length_a   1.000
_cell.length_b   1.000
_cell.length_c   1.000
_cell.angle_alpha   90.00
_cell.angle_beta   90.00
_cell.angle_gamma   90.00
#
_symmetry.space_group_name_H-M   'P 1'
#
loop_
_entity.id
_entity.type
_entity.pdbx_description
1 polymer ?
#
loop_
_entity_poly.entity_id
_entity_poly.type
_entity_poly.pdbx_seq_one_letter_code
_entity_poly.pdbx_strand_id
1 'polypeptide(L)'
;MKGIMEIMRIEKLYFDELNKIIQEYNQEYETVLASMTKEERCIDREQKRKEANQICETVKKRAEKVERIVDQNKVRKFEKLIPKVLKMAEVSCVNVVAETTDTLEGHIRLSTTFFHIFQEHRTTFSEMLISAKDVSFSVKNNLMEMEFWYDLYIEREKIESDT
;
A
#
# COMPACT_ATOMS: atom_id res chain seq x y z
N MET A 1 -48.32 29.77 7.00
CA MET A 1 -47.86 28.40 6.67
C MET A 1 -46.36 28.43 6.46
N LYS A 2 -45.57 27.87 7.37
CA LYS A 2 -44.13 27.65 7.14
C LYS A 2 -43.99 26.27 6.49
N GLY A 3 -43.58 26.24 5.23
CA GLY A 3 -43.22 25.00 4.56
C GLY A 3 -41.98 24.43 5.24
N ILE A 4 -42.07 23.20 5.76
CA ILE A 4 -40.91 22.46 6.23
C ILE A 4 -40.26 21.89 4.97
N MET A 5 -39.08 22.37 4.63
CA MET A 5 -38.25 21.78 3.59
C MET A 5 -37.71 20.46 4.14
N GLU A 6 -38.10 19.33 3.55
CA GLU A 6 -37.51 18.04 3.89
C GLU A 6 -36.00 18.07 3.54
N ILE A 7 -35.16 17.74 4.53
CA ILE A 7 -33.72 17.63 4.34
C ILE A 7 -33.47 16.32 3.59
N MET A 8 -33.12 16.41 2.31
CA MET A 8 -32.68 15.25 1.52
C MET A 8 -31.28 14.82 1.96
N ARG A 9 -31.17 13.68 2.63
CA ARG A 9 -29.88 13.03 2.97
C ARG A 9 -29.65 11.87 2.00
N ILE A 10 -28.59 11.95 1.20
CA ILE A 10 -28.15 10.85 0.34
C ILE A 10 -26.92 10.22 1.00
N GLU A 11 -27.03 8.96 1.41
CA GLU A 11 -25.90 8.18 1.92
C GLU A 11 -25.63 7.01 0.99
N LYS A 12 -24.35 6.82 0.64
CA LYS A 12 -23.87 5.61 -0.04
C LYS A 12 -22.76 5.02 0.82
N LEU A 13 -23.05 3.90 1.45
CA LEU A 13 -22.17 3.22 2.40
C LEU A 13 -21.45 2.08 1.67
N TYR A 14 -20.56 2.43 0.74
CA TYR A 14 -19.86 1.46 -0.10
C TYR A 14 -19.09 0.39 0.70
N PHE A 15 -18.64 0.72 1.91
CA PHE A 15 -18.01 -0.26 2.80
C PHE A 15 -18.99 -1.34 3.28
N ASP A 16 -20.21 -0.95 3.64
CA ASP A 16 -21.24 -1.90 4.11
C ASP A 16 -21.74 -2.77 2.95
N GLU A 17 -21.89 -2.17 1.76
CA GLU A 17 -22.20 -2.90 0.53
C GLU A 17 -21.11 -3.93 0.19
N LEU A 18 -19.84 -3.52 0.26
CA LEU A 18 -18.70 -4.42 0.04
C LEU A 18 -18.66 -5.56 1.07
N ASN A 19 -18.89 -5.26 2.35
CA ASN A 19 -18.93 -6.29 3.40
C ASN A 19 -20.01 -7.32 3.14
N LYS A 20 -21.19 -6.88 2.68
CA LYS A 20 -22.27 -7.79 2.32
C LYS A 20 -21.88 -8.70 1.16
N ILE A 21 -21.26 -8.16 0.11
CA ILE A 21 -20.76 -8.94 -1.04
C ILE A 21 -19.71 -9.97 -0.59
N ILE A 22 -18.77 -9.56 0.27
CA ILE A 22 -17.75 -10.47 0.82
C ILE A 22 -18.40 -11.61 1.62
N GLN A 23 -19.42 -11.31 2.43
CA GLN A 23 -20.14 -12.33 3.19
C GLN A 23 -20.86 -13.33 2.27
N GLU A 24 -21.56 -12.85 1.25
CA GLU A 24 -22.24 -13.70 0.26
C GLU A 24 -21.25 -14.61 -0.47
N TYR A 25 -20.11 -14.05 -0.90
CA TYR A 25 -19.05 -14.82 -1.56
C TYR A 25 -18.47 -15.91 -0.65
N ASN A 26 -18.23 -15.59 0.62
CA ASN A 26 -17.71 -16.56 1.59
C ASN A 26 -18.71 -17.70 1.84
N GLN A 27 -20.01 -17.39 1.95
CA GLN A 27 -21.05 -18.41 2.12
C GLN A 27 -21.17 -19.32 0.91
N GLU A 28 -21.10 -18.76 -0.30
CA GLU A 28 -21.08 -19.54 -1.55
C GLU A 28 -19.85 -20.46 -1.59
N TYR A 29 -18.67 -19.93 -1.26
CA TYR A 29 -17.44 -20.69 -1.21
C TYR A 29 -17.48 -21.84 -0.20
N GLU A 30 -18.01 -21.61 1.01
CA GLU A 30 -18.20 -22.66 2.01
C GLU A 30 -19.18 -23.73 1.56
N THR A 31 -20.26 -23.34 0.87
CA THR A 31 -21.26 -24.27 0.32
C THR A 31 -20.64 -25.16 -0.76
N VAL A 32 -19.84 -24.57 -1.65
CA VAL A 32 -19.08 -25.31 -2.68
C VAL A 32 -18.08 -26.26 -2.02
N LEU A 33 -17.31 -25.79 -1.03
CA LEU A 33 -16.39 -26.67 -0.32
C LEU A 33 -17.13 -27.83 0.37
N ALA A 34 -18.29 -27.58 0.98
CA ALA A 34 -19.08 -28.60 1.66
C ALA A 34 -19.62 -29.67 0.71
N SER A 35 -19.96 -29.31 -0.53
CA SER A 35 -20.47 -30.26 -1.54
C SER A 35 -19.37 -31.11 -2.19
N MET A 36 -18.10 -30.70 -2.08
CA MET A 36 -16.97 -31.45 -2.64
C MET A 36 -16.57 -32.65 -1.78
N THR A 37 -16.29 -33.75 -2.46
CA THR A 37 -15.67 -34.97 -1.90
C THR A 37 -14.23 -34.71 -1.45
N LYS A 38 -13.66 -35.66 -0.69
CA LYS A 38 -12.26 -35.56 -0.25
C LYS A 38 -11.28 -35.57 -1.43
N GLU A 39 -11.52 -36.37 -2.45
CA GLU A 39 -10.70 -36.37 -3.67
C GLU A 39 -10.78 -35.04 -4.41
N GLU A 40 -11.97 -34.49 -4.63
CA GLU A 40 -12.15 -33.20 -5.32
C GLU A 40 -11.46 -32.05 -4.57
N ARG A 41 -11.56 -32.00 -3.23
CA ARG A 41 -10.83 -31.01 -2.43
C ARG A 41 -9.31 -31.20 -2.46
N CYS A 42 -8.83 -32.41 -2.74
CA CYS A 42 -7.40 -32.66 -2.94
C CYS A 42 -6.96 -32.05 -4.27
N ILE A 43 -7.69 -32.37 -5.35
CA ILE A 43 -7.42 -31.88 -6.71
C ILE A 43 -7.44 -30.35 -6.77
N ASP A 44 -8.48 -29.71 -6.21
CA ASP A 44 -8.60 -28.25 -6.17
C ASP A 44 -7.43 -27.57 -5.44
N ARG A 45 -7.00 -28.13 -4.30
CA ARG A 45 -5.84 -27.62 -3.55
C ARG A 45 -4.55 -27.78 -4.34
N GLU A 46 -4.35 -28.91 -5.00
CA GLU A 46 -3.16 -29.13 -5.81
C GLU A 46 -3.10 -28.20 -7.02
N GLN A 47 -4.25 -27.95 -7.66
CA GLN A 47 -4.36 -27.02 -8.77
C GLN A 47 -4.06 -25.57 -8.32
N LYS A 48 -4.71 -25.10 -7.26
CA LYS A 48 -4.43 -23.77 -6.67
C LYS A 48 -2.97 -23.60 -6.26
N ARG A 49 -2.36 -24.64 -5.68
CA ARG A 49 -0.93 -24.64 -5.34
C ARG A 49 -0.06 -24.51 -6.60
N LYS A 50 -0.41 -25.23 -7.67
CA LYS A 50 0.32 -25.16 -8.95
C LYS A 50 0.20 -23.77 -9.58
N GLU A 51 -0.99 -23.18 -9.58
CA GLU A 51 -1.23 -21.82 -10.08
C GLU A 51 -0.44 -20.77 -9.28
N ALA A 52 -0.48 -20.86 -7.95
CA ALA A 52 0.32 -19.99 -7.07
C ALA A 52 1.82 -20.11 -7.36
N ASN A 53 2.32 -21.35 -7.51
CA ASN A 53 3.71 -21.59 -7.86
C ASN A 53 4.09 -20.99 -9.22
N GLN A 54 3.23 -21.11 -10.24
CA GLN A 54 3.45 -20.52 -11.56
C GLN A 54 3.52 -18.99 -11.51
N ILE A 55 2.68 -18.36 -10.71
CA ILE A 55 2.74 -16.91 -10.47
C ILE A 55 4.07 -16.55 -9.81
N CYS A 56 4.47 -17.26 -8.75
CA CYS A 56 5.74 -17.02 -8.08
C CYS A 56 6.94 -17.21 -9.03
N GLU A 57 6.96 -18.26 -9.85
CA GLU A 57 8.00 -18.49 -10.84
C GLU A 57 8.06 -17.38 -11.89
N THR A 58 6.91 -16.88 -12.34
CA THR A 58 6.84 -15.77 -13.30
C THR A 58 7.42 -14.50 -12.70
N VAL A 59 7.07 -14.18 -11.46
CA VAL A 59 7.62 -13.03 -10.72
C VAL A 59 9.13 -13.18 -10.52
N LYS A 60 9.60 -14.37 -10.13
CA LYS A 60 11.04 -14.66 -9.97
C LYS A 60 11.81 -14.47 -11.29
N LYS A 61 11.34 -15.07 -12.38
CA LYS A 61 11.95 -14.92 -13.71
C LYS A 61 11.99 -13.47 -14.17
N ARG A 62 10.96 -12.68 -13.85
CA ARG A 62 10.96 -11.24 -14.13
C ARG A 62 12.00 -10.50 -13.29
N ALA A 63 12.09 -10.80 -11.99
CA ALA A 63 13.09 -10.21 -11.11
C ALA A 63 14.52 -10.58 -11.50
N GLU A 64 14.76 -11.79 -12.03
CA GLU A 64 16.06 -12.22 -12.52
C GLU A 64 16.53 -11.42 -13.74
N LYS A 65 15.60 -10.98 -14.60
CA LYS A 65 15.88 -10.21 -15.82
C LYS A 65 16.09 -8.72 -15.60
N VAL A 66 15.81 -8.23 -14.40
CA VAL A 66 15.86 -6.81 -14.09
C VAL A 66 16.96 -6.56 -13.05
N GLU A 67 17.77 -5.53 -13.28
CA GLU A 67 18.66 -4.98 -12.27
C GLU A 67 18.16 -3.63 -11.78
N ARG A 68 18.35 -3.37 -10.47
CA ARG A 68 18.06 -2.08 -9.84
C ARG A 68 19.36 -1.30 -9.75
N ILE A 69 19.37 -0.09 -10.31
CA ILE A 69 20.51 0.82 -10.26
C ILE A 69 20.09 2.07 -9.50
N VAL A 70 20.94 2.54 -8.58
CA VAL A 70 20.71 3.76 -7.82
C VAL A 70 20.42 4.93 -8.75
N ASP A 71 19.28 5.59 -8.52
CA ASP A 71 18.93 6.84 -9.19
C ASP A 71 19.30 8.01 -8.26
N GLN A 72 20.45 8.63 -8.55
CA GLN A 72 20.98 9.76 -7.79
C GLN A 72 20.01 10.93 -7.69
N ASN A 73 19.13 11.13 -8.68
CA ASN A 73 18.13 12.20 -8.62
C ASN A 73 17.01 11.86 -7.65
N LYS A 74 16.59 10.59 -7.58
CA LYS A 74 15.58 10.13 -6.61
C LYS A 74 16.13 10.15 -5.19
N VAL A 75 17.37 9.69 -4.97
CA VAL A 75 18.06 9.79 -3.68
C VAL A 75 18.10 11.25 -3.21
N ARG A 76 18.58 12.18 -4.03
CA ARG A 76 18.66 13.61 -3.67
C ARG A 76 17.29 14.22 -3.37
N LYS A 77 16.24 13.79 -4.06
CA LYS A 77 14.86 14.25 -3.77
C LYS A 77 14.40 13.74 -2.42
N PHE A 78 14.63 12.46 -2.12
CA PHE A 78 14.29 11.86 -0.84
C PHE A 78 15.05 12.53 0.31
N GLU A 79 16.37 12.72 0.19
CA GLU A 79 17.20 13.41 1.18
C GLU A 79 16.72 14.84 1.45
N LYS A 80 16.27 15.56 0.42
CA LYS A 80 15.70 16.92 0.56
C LYS A 80 14.32 16.94 1.21
N LEU A 81 13.58 15.83 1.14
CA LEU A 81 12.26 15.69 1.76
C LEU A 81 12.40 15.51 3.27
N ILE A 82 13.40 14.73 3.74
CA ILE A 82 13.56 14.38 5.16
C ILE A 82 13.54 15.60 6.11
N PRO A 83 14.32 16.69 5.89
CA PRO A 83 14.28 17.85 6.77
C PRO A 83 12.92 18.55 6.82
N LYS A 84 12.19 18.56 5.70
CA LYS A 84 10.84 19.15 5.64
C LYS A 84 9.86 18.33 6.46
N VAL A 85 9.94 17.00 6.34
CA VAL A 85 9.08 16.06 7.08
C VAL A 85 9.37 16.13 8.57
N LEU A 86 10.65 16.21 8.98
CA LEU A 86 11.03 16.38 10.38
C LEU A 86 10.43 17.66 10.97
N LYS A 87 10.52 18.78 10.24
CA LYS A 87 9.93 20.05 10.67
C LYS A 87 8.39 19.97 10.78
N MET A 88 7.73 19.34 9.81
CA MET A 88 6.28 19.11 9.88
C MET A 88 5.92 18.23 11.07
N ALA A 89 6.68 17.16 11.32
CA ALA A 89 6.44 16.22 12.40
C ALA A 89 6.59 16.88 13.78
N GLU A 90 7.57 17.76 13.94
CA GLU A 90 7.76 18.56 15.16
C GLU A 90 6.53 19.41 15.47
N VAL A 91 6.03 20.18 14.48
CA VAL A 91 4.87 21.06 14.66
C VAL A 91 3.56 20.27 14.86
N SER A 92 3.41 19.15 14.15
CA SER A 92 2.22 18.30 14.22
C SER A 92 2.27 17.27 15.36
N CYS A 93 3.32 17.25 16.18
CA CYS A 93 3.52 16.27 17.27
C CYS A 93 3.41 14.81 16.79
N VAL A 94 4.02 14.51 15.64
CA VAL A 94 3.98 13.20 14.99
C VAL A 94 5.33 12.51 15.17
N ASN A 95 5.32 11.23 15.54
CA ASN A 95 6.55 10.43 15.53
C ASN A 95 6.96 10.18 14.09
N VAL A 96 8.25 10.29 13.78
CA VAL A 96 8.78 10.05 12.45
C VAL A 96 9.96 9.08 12.51
N VAL A 97 9.93 8.09 11.62
CA VAL A 97 11.05 7.21 11.32
C VAL A 97 11.31 7.31 9.83
N ALA A 98 12.54 7.60 9.43
CA ALA A 98 12.95 7.62 8.03
C ALA A 98 14.18 6.75 7.85
N GLU A 99 14.14 5.84 6.88
CA GLU A 99 15.20 4.87 6.63
C GLU A 99 15.33 4.56 5.14
N THR A 100 16.48 4.02 4.76
CA THR A 100 16.73 3.46 3.43
C THR A 100 17.08 1.99 3.58
N THR A 101 16.57 1.15 2.68
CA THR A 101 16.82 -0.29 2.69
C THR A 101 17.93 -0.70 1.71
N ASP A 102 18.45 -1.90 1.88
CA ASP A 102 19.42 -2.51 0.94
C ASP A 102 18.81 -2.74 -0.45
N THR A 103 17.48 -2.73 -0.58
CA THR A 103 16.74 -2.85 -1.84
C THR A 103 16.59 -1.52 -2.59
N LEU A 104 17.30 -0.47 -2.14
CA LEU A 104 17.27 0.90 -2.68
C LEU A 104 15.90 1.57 -2.54
N GLU A 105 15.16 1.25 -1.48
CA GLU A 105 13.88 1.86 -1.18
C GLU A 105 14.05 2.85 -0.03
N GLY A 106 13.39 4.01 -0.14
CA GLY A 106 13.25 4.97 0.95
C GLY A 106 11.93 4.71 1.66
N HIS A 107 11.93 4.78 2.98
CA HIS A 107 10.75 4.55 3.79
C HIS A 107 10.61 5.65 4.83
N ILE A 108 9.43 6.26 4.90
CA ILE A 108 9.07 7.22 5.95
C ILE A 108 7.80 6.71 6.63
N ARG A 109 7.90 6.48 7.95
CA ARG A 109 6.76 6.15 8.80
C ARG A 109 6.44 7.33 9.70
N LEU A 110 5.17 7.72 9.71
CA LEU A 110 4.60 8.68 10.62
C LEU A 110 3.62 7.98 11.57
N SER A 111 3.69 8.25 12.87
CA SER A 111 2.79 7.64 13.86
C SER A 111 2.25 8.68 14.85
N THR A 112 0.93 8.72 15.05
CA THR A 112 0.28 9.68 15.96
C THR A 112 -1.11 9.20 16.40
N THR A 113 -1.63 9.70 17.52
CA THR A 113 -3.01 9.48 17.96
C THR A 113 -4.02 10.37 17.22
N PHE A 114 -3.59 11.53 16.72
CA PHE A 114 -4.39 12.43 15.91
C PHE A 114 -3.50 13.11 14.87
N PHE A 115 -4.03 13.37 13.68
CA PHE A 115 -3.25 13.96 12.60
C PHE A 115 -3.86 15.25 12.10
N HIS A 116 -3.12 16.34 12.28
CA HIS A 116 -3.49 17.66 11.80
C HIS A 116 -2.35 18.23 10.95
N ILE A 117 -2.67 18.61 9.71
CA ILE A 117 -1.73 19.26 8.80
C ILE A 117 -2.00 20.75 8.82
N PHE A 118 -1.08 21.50 9.43
CA PHE A 118 -1.10 22.96 9.40
C PHE A 118 -0.88 23.47 7.97
N GLN A 119 -1.47 24.63 7.65
CA GLN A 119 -1.45 25.19 6.30
C GLN A 119 -0.02 25.34 5.74
N GLU A 120 0.93 25.73 6.58
CA GLU A 120 2.35 25.90 6.25
C GLU A 120 3.08 24.60 5.88
N HIS A 121 2.51 23.43 6.24
CA HIS A 121 3.10 22.12 5.97
C HIS A 121 2.32 21.28 4.95
N ARG A 122 1.20 21.80 4.42
CA ARG A 122 0.41 21.10 3.39
C ARG A 122 1.24 20.73 2.18
N THR A 123 2.13 21.61 1.74
CA THR A 123 3.00 21.35 0.59
C THR A 123 3.95 20.18 0.85
N THR A 124 4.48 20.05 2.07
CA THR A 124 5.36 18.94 2.45
C THR A 124 4.58 17.63 2.47
N PHE A 125 3.39 17.61 3.09
CA PHE A 125 2.56 16.41 3.10
C PHE A 125 2.10 15.99 1.70
N SER A 126 1.70 16.95 0.85
CA SER A 126 1.38 16.68 -0.55
C SER A 126 2.59 16.16 -1.33
N GLU A 127 3.78 16.72 -1.11
CA GLU A 127 5.01 16.22 -1.72
C GLU A 127 5.28 14.77 -1.31
N MET A 128 5.07 14.41 -0.04
CA MET A 128 5.19 13.03 0.43
C MET A 128 4.23 12.09 -0.33
N LEU A 129 2.95 12.44 -0.42
CA LEU A 129 1.92 11.64 -1.10
C LEU A 129 2.17 11.48 -2.60
N ILE A 130 2.55 12.57 -3.28
CA ILE A 130 2.71 12.58 -4.74
C ILE A 130 3.99 11.86 -5.16
N SER A 131 5.07 11.97 -4.38
CA SER A 131 6.35 11.38 -4.73
C SER A 131 6.53 9.94 -4.26
N ALA A 132 5.67 9.45 -3.35
CA ALA A 132 5.69 8.07 -2.90
C ALA A 132 5.24 7.13 -4.03
N LYS A 133 5.90 5.98 -4.11
CA LYS A 133 5.48 4.82 -4.90
C LYS A 133 4.23 4.19 -4.29
N ASP A 134 4.22 4.07 -2.96
CA ASP A 134 3.13 3.43 -2.22
C ASP A 134 2.91 4.15 -0.90
N VAL A 135 1.65 4.18 -0.47
CA VAL A 135 1.21 4.82 0.77
C VAL A 135 0.20 3.92 1.46
N SER A 136 0.48 3.58 2.71
CA SER A 136 -0.43 2.79 3.54
C SER A 136 -0.85 3.57 4.78
N PHE A 137 -2.09 3.32 5.21
CA PHE A 137 -2.65 3.83 6.45
C PHE A 137 -3.09 2.64 7.28
N SER A 138 -2.67 2.59 8.54
CA SER A 138 -3.09 1.53 9.45
C SER A 138 -3.25 2.07 10.86
N VAL A 139 -3.89 1.28 11.73
CA VAL A 139 -3.92 1.55 13.16
C VAL A 139 -3.15 0.44 13.86
N LYS A 140 -2.08 0.80 14.57
CA LYS A 140 -1.28 -0.13 15.38
C LYS A 140 -1.06 0.47 16.75
N ASN A 141 -1.28 -0.32 17.81
CA ASN A 141 -1.10 0.11 19.20
C ASN A 141 -1.81 1.44 19.54
N ASN A 142 -3.05 1.62 19.06
CA ASN A 142 -3.84 2.86 19.19
C ASN A 142 -3.23 4.12 18.54
N LEU A 143 -2.24 3.98 17.67
CA LEU A 143 -1.72 5.04 16.84
C LEU A 143 -2.16 4.82 15.39
N MET A 144 -2.52 5.90 14.70
CA MET A 144 -2.56 5.92 13.26
C MET A 144 -1.12 5.92 12.74
N GLU A 145 -0.78 4.94 11.92
CA GLU A 145 0.48 4.87 11.19
C GLU A 145 0.24 5.18 9.72
N MET A 146 1.11 6.02 9.16
CA MET A 146 1.17 6.33 7.74
C MET A 146 2.55 5.94 7.24
N GLU A 147 2.62 5.02 6.28
CA GLU A 147 3.88 4.55 5.70
C GLU A 147 3.98 5.03 4.25
N PHE A 148 5.10 5.64 3.90
CA PHE A 148 5.39 6.17 2.57
C PHE A 148 6.64 5.49 2.03
N TRP A 149 6.50 4.80 0.89
CA TRP A 149 7.57 4.06 0.24
C TRP A 149 8.02 4.78 -1.03
N TYR A 150 9.32 4.85 -1.26
CA TYR A 150 9.94 5.56 -2.38
C TYR A 150 10.92 4.63 -3.10
N ASP A 151 10.81 4.52 -4.41
CA ASP A 151 11.85 3.89 -5.21
C ASP A 151 13.04 4.85 -5.34
N LEU A 152 14.22 4.49 -4.84
CA LEU A 152 15.46 5.27 -5.02
C LEU A 152 16.31 4.74 -6.17
N TYR A 153 15.73 3.86 -6.98
CA TYR A 153 16.37 3.17 -8.09
C TYR A 153 15.61 3.35 -9.40
N ILE A 154 16.27 2.97 -10.49
CA ILE A 154 15.63 2.64 -11.77
C ILE A 154 15.81 1.16 -12.07
N GLU A 155 14.85 0.58 -12.76
CA GLU A 155 14.92 -0.78 -13.27
C GLU A 155 15.48 -0.77 -14.69
N ARG A 156 16.42 -1.68 -14.97
CA ARG A 156 16.93 -1.94 -16.32
C ARG A 156 16.91 -3.43 -16.59
N GLU A 157 16.62 -3.80 -17.83
CA GLU A 157 16.80 -5.18 -18.26
C GLU A 157 18.29 -5.52 -18.27
N LYS A 158 18.66 -6.66 -17.72
CA LYS A 158 20.02 -7.16 -17.78
C LYS A 158 20.33 -7.48 -19.24
N ILE A 159 21.36 -6.83 -19.79
CA ILE A 159 21.87 -7.17 -21.11
C ILE A 159 22.63 -8.49 -20.95
N GLU A 160 22.11 -9.57 -21.53
CA GLU A 160 22.87 -10.81 -21.69
C GLU A 160 24.06 -10.50 -22.61
N SER A 161 25.27 -10.44 -22.05
CA SER A 161 26.48 -10.39 -22.83
C SER A 161 26.69 -11.77 -23.43
N ASP A 162 26.36 -11.93 -24.72
CA ASP A 162 26.75 -13.09 -25.52
C ASP A 162 28.26 -13.31 -25.34
N THR A 163 28.63 -14.39 -24.65
CA THR A 163 30.01 -14.84 -24.48
C THR A 163 30.27 -16.02 -25.40
#